data_AF-A0A5M7B740-F1
#
_entry.id   AF-A0A5M7B740-F1
#
_cell.length_a   1.000
_cell.length_b   1.000
_cell.length_c   1.000
_cell.angle_alpha   90.00
_cell.angle_beta   90.00
_cell.angle_gamma   90.00
#
_symmetry.space_group_name_H-M   'P 1'
#
loop_
_entity.id
_entity.type
_entity.pdbx_description
1 polymer ?
#
loop_
_entity_poly.entity_id
_entity_poly.type
_entity_poly.pdbx_seq_one_letter_code
_entity_poly.pdbx_strand_id
1 'polypeptide(L)'
;MLHNFTYVLFKLKLIQPSQKAIRFWMDCEDTDKLEFALKHGNYKTRKLAAEALEQIAKPCSIPALLNCINDKVQNVSVACLNALERISPNDELIKTIVRKRFNWVNEIREKRAKYEANKHVKHTIYRWRRTSKESYDRVKEQLKKPIR
;
A
#
# COMPACT_ATOMS: atom_id res chain seq x y z
N MET A 1 -12.23 -28.94 -3.66
CA MET A 1 -11.54 -29.50 -2.47
C MET A 1 -10.32 -28.66 -2.05
N LEU A 2 -9.30 -28.48 -2.89
CA LEU A 2 -8.09 -27.70 -2.54
C LEU A 2 -8.35 -26.24 -2.09
N HIS A 3 -9.32 -25.56 -2.70
CA HIS A 3 -9.57 -24.13 -2.43
C HIS A 3 -10.09 -23.84 -1.01
N ASN A 4 -10.76 -24.81 -0.35
CA ASN A 4 -11.18 -24.65 1.04
C ASN A 4 -9.98 -24.71 2.00
N PHE A 5 -9.03 -25.62 1.75
CA PHE A 5 -7.79 -25.68 2.52
C PHE A 5 -6.92 -24.43 2.31
N THR A 6 -6.90 -23.86 1.11
CA THR A 6 -6.12 -22.63 0.86
C THR A 6 -6.56 -21.45 1.73
N TYR A 7 -7.85 -21.32 2.00
CA TYR A 7 -8.35 -20.25 2.88
C TYR A 7 -7.88 -20.45 4.33
N VAL A 8 -7.95 -21.67 4.85
CA VAL A 8 -7.48 -22.01 6.20
C VAL A 8 -5.98 -21.75 6.33
N LEU A 9 -5.17 -22.22 5.38
CA LEU A 9 -3.71 -22.01 5.38
C LEU A 9 -3.35 -20.53 5.28
N PHE A 10 -4.12 -19.76 4.53
CA PHE A 10 -3.96 -18.31 4.45
C PHE A 10 -4.32 -17.60 5.77
N LYS A 11 -5.40 -18.01 6.43
CA LYS A 11 -5.77 -17.49 7.76
C LYS A 11 -4.70 -17.77 8.81
N LEU A 12 -4.01 -18.91 8.70
CA LEU A 12 -2.85 -19.27 9.53
C LEU A 12 -1.55 -18.57 9.09
N LYS A 13 -1.59 -17.70 8.08
CA LYS A 13 -0.44 -16.97 7.52
C LYS A 13 0.67 -17.86 6.94
N LEU A 14 0.35 -19.09 6.55
CA LEU A 14 1.32 -20.05 5.99
C LEU A 14 1.52 -19.86 4.48
N ILE A 15 0.46 -19.52 3.76
CA ILE A 15 0.45 -19.43 2.29
C ILE A 15 -0.34 -18.19 1.85
N GLN A 16 0.03 -17.58 0.72
CA GLN A 16 -0.78 -16.55 0.06
C GLN A 16 -1.65 -17.18 -1.03
N PRO A 17 -2.94 -16.83 -1.16
CA PRO A 17 -3.81 -17.44 -2.15
C PRO A 17 -3.35 -17.07 -3.56
N SER A 18 -3.33 -18.07 -4.44
CA SER A 18 -3.03 -17.88 -5.85
C SER A 18 -4.18 -17.15 -6.55
N GLN A 19 -3.93 -16.57 -7.72
CA GLN A 19 -4.97 -15.92 -8.50
C GLN A 19 -6.14 -16.86 -8.84
N LYS A 20 -5.86 -18.14 -9.10
CA LYS A 20 -6.90 -19.15 -9.34
C LYS A 20 -7.79 -19.36 -8.11
N ALA A 21 -7.21 -19.35 -6.91
CA ALA A 21 -7.98 -19.49 -5.67
C ALA A 21 -8.89 -18.28 -5.43
N ILE A 22 -8.40 -17.06 -5.70
CA ILE A 22 -9.21 -15.83 -5.58
C ILE A 22 -10.35 -15.83 -6.61
N ARG A 23 -10.08 -16.23 -7.86
CA ARG A 23 -11.13 -16.39 -8.89
C ARG A 23 -12.17 -17.43 -8.46
N PHE A 24 -11.74 -18.55 -7.90
CA PHE A 24 -12.69 -19.54 -7.37
C PHE A 24 -13.58 -18.95 -6.26
N TRP A 25 -13.03 -18.17 -5.33
CA TRP A 25 -13.84 -17.47 -4.32
C TRP A 25 -14.78 -16.44 -4.92
N MET A 26 -14.37 -15.79 -6.02
CA MET A 26 -15.20 -14.87 -6.78
C MET A 26 -16.37 -15.60 -7.46
N ASP A 27 -16.11 -16.74 -8.10
CA ASP A 27 -17.12 -17.57 -8.78
C ASP A 27 -18.12 -18.17 -7.77
N CYS A 28 -17.67 -18.46 -6.54
CA CYS A 28 -18.54 -18.87 -5.43
C CYS A 28 -19.23 -17.70 -4.71
N GLU A 29 -18.97 -16.46 -5.13
CA GLU A 29 -19.45 -15.22 -4.49
C GLU A 29 -19.16 -15.12 -2.97
N ASP A 30 -18.06 -15.73 -2.51
CA ASP A 30 -17.63 -15.76 -1.10
C ASP A 30 -17.02 -14.41 -0.69
N THR A 31 -17.86 -13.44 -0.33
CA THR A 31 -17.43 -12.09 0.09
C THR A 31 -16.50 -12.12 1.29
N ASP A 32 -16.80 -12.93 2.31
CA ASP A 32 -16.03 -12.98 3.55
C ASP A 32 -14.56 -13.37 3.33
N LYS A 33 -14.33 -14.34 2.42
CA LYS A 33 -12.98 -14.80 2.09
C LYS A 33 -12.21 -13.71 1.34
N LEU A 34 -12.88 -13.00 0.44
CA LEU A 34 -12.30 -11.92 -0.32
C LEU A 34 -12.01 -10.69 0.54
N GLU A 35 -12.89 -10.33 1.47
CA GLU A 35 -12.65 -9.27 2.45
C GLU A 35 -11.48 -9.60 3.36
N PHE A 36 -11.38 -10.84 3.82
CA PHE A 36 -10.24 -11.30 4.61
C PHE A 36 -8.94 -11.20 3.80
N ALA A 37 -8.96 -11.59 2.53
CA ALA A 37 -7.83 -11.47 1.61
C ALA A 37 -7.45 -10.02 1.33
N LEU A 38 -8.43 -9.13 1.23
CA LEU A 38 -8.22 -7.70 1.06
C LEU A 38 -7.51 -7.08 2.27
N LYS A 39 -7.81 -7.54 3.50
CA LYS A 39 -7.20 -6.99 4.72
C LYS A 39 -5.83 -7.58 5.04
N HIS A 40 -5.65 -8.89 4.84
CA HIS A 40 -4.49 -9.63 5.33
C HIS A 40 -3.55 -10.13 4.24
N GLY A 41 -3.91 -9.96 2.97
CA GLY A 41 -3.09 -10.39 1.84
C GLY A 41 -1.85 -9.54 1.63
N ASN A 42 -0.91 -10.06 0.84
CA ASN A 42 0.14 -9.24 0.23
C ASN A 42 -0.45 -8.28 -0.82
N TYR A 43 0.34 -7.33 -1.33
CA TYR A 43 -0.18 -6.32 -2.25
C TYR A 43 -0.82 -6.90 -3.53
N LYS A 44 -0.34 -8.06 -4.04
CA LYS A 44 -0.93 -8.72 -5.21
C LYS A 44 -2.29 -9.34 -4.85
N THR A 45 -2.36 -10.05 -3.74
CA THR A 45 -3.59 -10.67 -3.22
C THR A 45 -4.63 -9.62 -2.88
N ARG A 46 -4.27 -8.51 -2.22
CA ARG A 46 -5.20 -7.42 -1.92
C ARG A 46 -5.77 -6.79 -3.17
N LYS A 47 -4.92 -6.52 -4.17
CA LYS A 47 -5.36 -6.01 -5.47
C LYS A 47 -6.38 -6.96 -6.12
N LEU A 48 -6.03 -8.25 -6.22
CA LEU A 48 -6.91 -9.26 -6.82
C LEU A 48 -8.22 -9.43 -6.05
N ALA A 49 -8.18 -9.33 -4.72
CA ALA A 49 -9.38 -9.38 -3.89
C ALA A 49 -10.29 -8.16 -4.13
N ALA A 50 -9.73 -6.96 -4.26
CA ALA A 50 -10.49 -5.76 -4.61
C ALA A 50 -11.14 -5.88 -6.00
N GLU A 51 -10.39 -6.36 -7.00
CA GLU A 51 -10.92 -6.60 -8.35
C GLU A 51 -12.02 -7.68 -8.35
N ALA A 52 -11.89 -8.73 -7.55
CA ALA A 52 -12.93 -9.75 -7.40
C ALA A 52 -14.20 -9.19 -6.74
N LEU A 53 -14.06 -8.37 -5.70
CA LEU A 53 -15.19 -7.69 -5.05
C LEU A 53 -15.89 -6.69 -5.98
N GLU A 54 -15.15 -6.02 -6.86
CA GLU A 54 -15.72 -5.17 -7.92
C GLU A 54 -16.65 -5.95 -8.85
N GLN A 55 -16.24 -7.15 -9.26
CA GLN A 55 -17.04 -8.01 -10.15
C GLN A 55 -18.30 -8.53 -9.47
N ILE A 56 -18.19 -8.94 -8.20
CA ILE A 56 -19.34 -9.39 -7.39
C ILE A 56 -20.33 -8.25 -7.13
N ALA A 57 -19.84 -7.02 -7.01
CA ALA A 57 -20.63 -5.81 -6.82
C ALA A 57 -21.62 -5.85 -5.63
N LYS A 58 -21.31 -6.59 -4.57
CA LYS A 58 -22.18 -6.69 -3.37
C LYS A 58 -21.96 -5.52 -2.40
N PRO A 59 -23.03 -4.84 -1.93
CA PRO A 59 -22.93 -3.68 -1.03
C PRO A 59 -22.37 -4.02 0.35
N CYS A 60 -22.44 -5.28 0.77
CA CYS A 60 -21.83 -5.77 2.02
C CYS A 60 -20.31 -5.49 2.09
N SER A 61 -19.65 -5.37 0.93
CA SER A 61 -18.20 -5.20 0.81
C SER A 61 -17.72 -3.75 0.94
N ILE A 62 -18.65 -2.79 0.94
CA ILE A 62 -18.35 -1.35 1.06
C ILE A 62 -17.43 -1.02 2.26
N PRO A 63 -17.73 -1.44 3.50
CA PRO A 63 -16.87 -1.13 4.65
C PRO A 63 -15.45 -1.71 4.51
N ALA A 64 -15.32 -2.92 3.96
CA ALA A 64 -14.01 -3.54 3.74
C ALA A 64 -13.19 -2.76 2.71
N LEU A 65 -13.82 -2.33 1.61
CA LEU A 65 -13.19 -1.55 0.55
C LEU A 65 -12.83 -0.13 1.01
N LEU A 66 -13.70 0.55 1.77
CA LEU A 66 -13.45 1.88 2.34
C LEU A 66 -12.18 1.90 3.19
N ASN A 67 -12.00 0.89 4.04
CA ASN A 67 -10.79 0.75 4.86
C ASN A 67 -9.51 0.64 4.02
N CYS A 68 -9.61 0.05 2.83
CA CYS A 68 -8.48 -0.21 1.95
C CYS A 68 -8.19 0.93 0.94
N ILE A 69 -9.00 1.99 0.91
CA ILE A 69 -8.73 3.20 0.11
C ILE A 69 -7.37 3.83 0.48
N ASN A 70 -6.96 3.73 1.75
CA ASN A 70 -5.69 4.29 2.23
C ASN A 70 -4.56 3.26 2.25
N ASP A 71 -4.62 2.21 1.43
CA ASP A 71 -3.55 1.22 1.33
C ASP A 71 -2.21 1.87 0.95
N LYS A 72 -1.12 1.35 1.51
CA LYS A 72 0.25 1.80 1.22
C LYS A 72 0.60 1.65 -0.25
N VAL A 73 0.01 0.67 -0.92
CA VAL A 73 0.22 0.40 -2.34
C VAL A 73 -0.92 1.03 -3.14
N GLN A 74 -0.53 2.03 -3.93
CA GLN A 74 -1.41 2.80 -4.80
C GLN A 74 -2.29 1.94 -5.71
N ASN A 75 -1.75 0.88 -6.31
CA ASN A 75 -2.52 0.00 -7.18
C ASN A 75 -3.67 -0.71 -6.45
N VAL A 76 -3.50 -1.01 -5.16
CA VAL A 76 -4.55 -1.61 -4.32
C VAL A 76 -5.63 -0.56 -4.03
N SER A 77 -5.21 0.64 -3.62
CA SER A 77 -6.11 1.77 -3.38
C SER A 77 -6.99 2.09 -4.60
N VAL A 78 -6.40 2.14 -5.80
CA VAL A 78 -7.14 2.37 -7.05
C VAL A 78 -8.16 1.25 -7.32
N ALA A 79 -7.77 -0.01 -7.13
CA ALA A 79 -8.70 -1.12 -7.29
C ALA A 79 -9.88 -1.03 -6.31
N CYS A 80 -9.63 -0.64 -5.05
CA CYS A 80 -10.69 -0.41 -4.07
C CYS A 80 -11.62 0.75 -4.45
N LEU A 81 -11.07 1.86 -4.96
CA LEU A 81 -11.86 3.00 -5.41
C LEU A 81 -12.75 2.65 -6.60
N ASN A 82 -12.22 1.90 -7.59
CA ASN A 82 -13.00 1.40 -8.72
C ASN A 82 -14.14 0.47 -8.26
N ALA A 83 -13.83 -0.45 -7.34
CA ALA A 83 -14.83 -1.35 -6.76
C ALA A 83 -15.97 -0.57 -6.08
N LEU A 84 -15.64 0.48 -5.31
CA LEU A 84 -16.63 1.32 -4.63
C LEU A 84 -17.49 2.14 -5.61
N GLU A 85 -16.89 2.69 -6.66
CA GLU A 85 -17.63 3.39 -7.73
C GLU A 85 -18.66 2.47 -8.39
N ARG A 86 -18.33 1.19 -8.55
CA ARG A 86 -19.23 0.20 -9.16
C ARG A 86 -20.34 -0.28 -8.23
N ILE A 87 -20.03 -0.46 -6.94
CA ILE A 87 -20.99 -1.01 -5.96
C ILE A 87 -22.05 0.02 -5.57
N SER A 88 -21.70 1.31 -5.44
CA SER A 88 -22.64 2.29 -4.89
C SER A 88 -22.59 3.62 -5.63
N PRO A 89 -23.71 4.03 -6.29
CA PRO A 89 -23.88 5.37 -6.81
C PRO A 89 -24.35 6.34 -5.71
N ASN A 90 -23.87 6.19 -4.48
CA ASN A 90 -24.17 7.15 -3.43
C ASN A 90 -23.31 8.40 -3.61
N ASP A 91 -23.95 9.57 -3.74
CA ASP A 91 -23.29 10.85 -3.97
C ASP A 91 -22.21 11.17 -2.93
N GLU A 92 -22.43 10.80 -1.66
CA GLU A 92 -21.45 11.07 -0.61
C GLU A 92 -20.20 10.21 -0.78
N LEU A 93 -20.37 8.92 -1.10
CA LEU A 93 -19.25 8.03 -1.40
C LEU A 93 -18.49 8.51 -2.64
N ILE A 94 -19.19 8.89 -3.70
CA ILE A 94 -18.57 9.45 -4.91
C ILE A 94 -17.74 10.71 -4.56
N LYS A 95 -18.26 11.62 -3.74
CA LYS A 95 -17.51 12.80 -3.28
C LYS A 95 -16.22 12.40 -2.55
N THR A 96 -16.26 11.39 -1.67
CA THR A 96 -15.06 10.91 -0.97
C THR A 96 -14.04 10.31 -1.94
N ILE A 97 -14.49 9.54 -2.92
CA ILE A 97 -13.66 8.90 -3.94
C ILE A 97 -12.99 9.96 -4.82
N VAL A 98 -13.76 10.91 -5.35
CA VAL A 98 -13.25 12.02 -6.16
C VAL A 98 -12.23 12.84 -5.38
N ARG A 99 -12.54 13.19 -4.11
CA ARG A 99 -11.61 13.94 -3.24
C ARG A 99 -10.30 13.17 -3.04
N LYS A 100 -10.35 11.86 -2.82
CA LYS A 100 -9.15 11.04 -2.66
C LYS A 100 -8.32 10.99 -3.93
N ARG A 101 -8.94 10.76 -5.09
CA ARG A 101 -8.27 10.76 -6.40
C ARG A 101 -7.61 12.13 -6.67
N PHE A 102 -8.29 13.22 -6.37
CA PHE A 102 -7.78 14.58 -6.55
C PHE A 102 -6.56 14.86 -5.66
N ASN A 103 -6.64 14.56 -4.36
CA ASN A 103 -5.51 14.71 -3.44
C ASN A 103 -4.28 13.93 -3.92
N TRP A 104 -4.50 12.71 -4.43
CA TRP A 104 -3.42 11.89 -4.96
C TRP A 104 -2.75 12.51 -6.20
N VAL A 105 -3.53 13.04 -7.14
CA VAL A 105 -2.97 13.77 -8.30
C VAL A 105 -2.13 14.96 -7.85
N ASN A 106 -2.57 15.69 -6.83
CA ASN A 106 -1.81 16.81 -6.27
C ASN A 106 -0.50 16.36 -5.62
N GLU A 107 -0.50 15.28 -4.82
CA GLU A 107 0.73 14.73 -4.23
C GLU A 107 1.77 14.36 -5.30
N ILE A 108 1.33 13.77 -6.43
CA ILE A 108 2.23 13.46 -7.55
C ILE A 108 2.81 14.74 -8.14
N ARG A 109 1.97 15.76 -8.38
CA ARG A 109 2.40 17.05 -8.93
C ARG A 109 3.41 17.73 -8.02
N GLU A 110 3.15 17.77 -6.71
CA GLU A 110 4.06 18.35 -5.73
C GLU A 110 5.40 17.61 -5.67
N LYS A 111 5.37 16.26 -5.66
CA LYS A 111 6.61 15.45 -5.69
C LYS A 111 7.43 15.73 -6.95
N ARG A 112 6.78 15.85 -8.11
CA ARG A 112 7.44 16.21 -9.37
C ARG A 112 8.02 17.62 -9.32
N ALA A 113 7.26 18.60 -8.82
CA ALA A 113 7.73 19.98 -8.67
C ALA A 113 8.97 20.06 -7.76
N LYS A 114 8.96 19.34 -6.63
CA LYS A 114 10.11 19.23 -5.73
C LYS A 114 11.32 18.57 -6.41
N TYR A 115 11.09 17.50 -7.18
CA TYR A 115 12.16 16.85 -7.95
C TYR A 115 12.76 17.81 -8.98
N GLU A 116 11.95 18.51 -9.75
CA GLU A 116 12.42 19.42 -10.80
C GLU A 116 13.17 20.63 -10.22
N ALA A 117 12.68 21.18 -9.10
CA ALA A 117 13.38 22.24 -8.36
C ALA A 117 14.75 21.78 -7.84
N ASN A 118 14.87 20.51 -7.42
CA ASN A 118 16.10 19.97 -6.83
C ASN A 118 17.04 19.32 -7.86
N LYS A 119 16.60 19.11 -9.10
CA LYS A 119 17.33 18.37 -10.15
C LYS A 119 18.73 18.90 -10.42
N HIS A 120 18.93 20.20 -10.29
CA HIS A 120 20.21 20.87 -10.52
C HIS A 120 20.93 21.27 -9.23
N VAL A 121 20.35 20.98 -8.06
CA VAL A 121 20.94 21.28 -6.77
C VAL A 121 22.04 20.25 -6.49
N LYS A 122 23.30 20.68 -6.60
CA LYS A 122 24.46 19.86 -6.22
C LYS A 122 24.75 20.06 -4.73
N HIS A 123 24.50 19.04 -3.93
CA HIS A 123 24.96 19.03 -2.54
C HIS A 123 26.45 18.71 -2.49
N THR A 124 27.30 19.75 -2.36
CA THR A 124 28.74 19.57 -2.11
C THR A 124 28.94 19.10 -0.68
N ILE A 125 28.97 17.77 -0.48
CA ILE A 125 29.39 17.18 0.79
C ILE A 125 30.92 17.26 0.85
N TYR A 126 31.45 18.35 1.38
CA TYR A 126 32.88 18.50 1.60
C TYR A 126 33.40 17.34 2.47
N ARG A 127 34.54 16.76 2.07
CA ARG A 127 35.10 15.54 2.70
C ARG A 127 35.31 15.67 4.21
N TRP A 128 35.60 16.89 4.69
CA TRP A 128 35.76 17.21 6.11
C TRP A 128 34.45 17.33 6.90
N ARG A 129 33.31 17.50 6.21
CA ARG A 129 31.96 17.59 6.77
C ARG A 129 31.22 16.25 6.77
N ARG A 130 31.87 15.16 6.36
CA ARG A 130 31.29 13.81 6.48
C ARG A 130 31.23 13.44 7.96
N THR A 131 30.10 12.90 8.39
CA THR A 131 29.90 12.36 9.74
C THR A 131 30.99 11.35 10.15
N SER A 132 31.56 10.62 9.18
CA SER A 132 32.71 9.71 9.39
C SER A 132 34.02 10.42 9.72
N LYS A 133 34.25 11.64 9.19
CA LYS A 133 35.46 12.43 9.46
C LYS A 133 35.36 13.13 10.81
N GLU A 134 34.21 13.71 11.14
CA GLU A 134 33.95 14.29 12.47
C GLU A 134 34.01 13.23 13.58
N SER A 135 33.47 12.03 13.35
CA SER A 135 33.58 10.92 14.32
C SER A 135 35.02 10.43 14.45
N TYR A 136 35.77 10.30 13.35
CA TYR A 136 37.20 9.97 13.39
C TYR A 136 38.02 11.02 14.17
N ASP A 137 37.83 12.31 13.90
CA ASP A 137 38.57 13.37 14.58
C ASP A 137 38.21 13.42 16.08
N ARG A 138 36.94 13.19 16.44
CA ARG A 138 36.48 13.08 17.83
C ARG A 138 37.08 11.89 18.58
N VAL A 139 37.15 10.72 17.94
CA VAL A 139 37.82 9.52 18.51
C VAL A 139 39.31 9.77 18.66
N LYS A 140 39.95 10.41 17.68
CA LYS A 140 41.37 10.80 17.74
C LYS A 140 41.66 11.74 18.92
N GLU A 141 40.77 12.67 19.23
CA GLU A 141 40.89 13.53 20.41
C GLU A 141 40.73 12.76 21.73
N GLN A 142 39.80 11.80 21.79
CA GLN A 142 39.62 10.96 22.98
C GLN A 142 40.86 10.10 23.27
N LEU A 143 41.49 9.54 22.23
CA LEU A 143 42.71 8.73 22.36
C LEU A 143 43.96 9.54 22.77
N LYS A 144 43.94 10.87 22.60
CA LYS A 144 45.01 11.76 23.09
C LYS A 144 44.90 12.07 24.57
N LYS A 145 43.75 11.81 25.20
CA LYS A 145 43.57 12.04 26.63
C LYS A 145 44.30 10.91 27.38
N PRO A 146 45.08 11.23 28.43
CA PRO A 146 45.70 10.19 29.23
C PRO A 146 44.61 9.31 29.85
N ILE A 147 44.81 8.01 29.77
CA ILE A 147 43.94 7.03 30.44
C ILE A 147 44.10 7.28 31.94
N ARG A 148 43.01 7.64 32.61
CA ARG A 148 42.96 7.76 34.07
C ARG A 148 42.97 6.39 34.73
#